data_AF-A0A6I6DQL6-F1
#
_entry.id   AF-A0A6I6DQL6-F1
#
_cell.length_a   1.000
_cell.length_b   1.000
_cell.length_c   1.000
_cell.angle_alpha   90.00
_cell.angle_beta   90.00
_cell.angle_gamma   90.00
#
_symmetry.space_group_name_H-M   'P 1'
#
loop_
_entity.id
_entity.type
_entity.pdbx_description
1 polymer ?
#
loop_
_entity_poly.entity_id
_entity_poly.type
_entity_poly.pdbx_seq_one_letter_code
_entity_poly.pdbx_strand_id
1 'polypeptide(L)'
;MKTKQLLLFVLFIFAQCTHAQEHYNFEDVKPAVVEFFKHGAGNPDGCDMLREQLAKNPKDEQTRKMMTGFCDSDLDTTKPVTFTEMFVHDSEGHPFVCGIISGQTQLGRKIGARFIAAEPYHLVLGFKYSRRPIAYATGDGFLVDEYRSQVKAFNELYAKVCS
;
A
#
# COMPACT_ATOMS: atom_id res chain seq x y z
N MET A 1 -53.82 -21.05 -5.42
CA MET A 1 -53.11 -20.07 -6.30
C MET A 1 -52.23 -19.06 -5.57
N LYS A 2 -52.36 -18.84 -4.25
CA LYS A 2 -51.59 -17.79 -3.51
C LYS A 2 -50.13 -18.15 -3.16
N THR A 3 -49.79 -19.43 -3.00
CA THR A 3 -48.45 -19.87 -2.58
C THR A 3 -47.38 -19.82 -3.67
N LYS A 4 -47.75 -20.02 -4.96
CA LYS A 4 -46.81 -19.94 -6.08
C LYS A 4 -46.36 -18.50 -6.39
N GLN A 5 -47.22 -17.50 -6.16
CA GLN A 5 -46.88 -16.09 -6.33
C GLN A 5 -45.93 -15.57 -5.23
N LEU A 6 -46.03 -16.09 -4.01
CA LEU A 6 -45.16 -15.70 -2.90
C LEU A 6 -43.70 -16.18 -3.13
N LEU A 7 -43.53 -17.39 -3.65
CA LEU A 7 -42.21 -17.96 -3.99
C LEU A 7 -41.49 -17.18 -5.10
N LEU A 8 -42.24 -16.70 -6.11
CA LEU A 8 -41.69 -15.88 -7.19
C LEU A 8 -41.22 -14.50 -6.69
N PHE A 9 -41.93 -13.91 -5.73
CA PHE A 9 -41.51 -12.65 -5.10
C PHE A 9 -40.25 -12.80 -4.25
N VAL A 10 -40.14 -13.89 -3.48
CA VAL A 10 -38.96 -14.18 -2.67
C VAL A 10 -37.71 -14.40 -3.56
N LEU A 11 -37.85 -15.13 -4.67
CA LEU A 11 -36.77 -15.34 -5.64
C LEU A 11 -36.34 -14.04 -6.35
N PHE A 12 -37.27 -13.13 -6.63
CA PHE A 12 -36.94 -11.82 -7.22
C PHE A 12 -36.16 -10.91 -6.26
N ILE A 13 -36.50 -10.92 -4.97
CA ILE A 13 -35.79 -10.15 -3.94
C ILE A 13 -34.35 -10.69 -3.76
N PHE A 14 -34.16 -12.01 -3.77
CA PHE A 14 -32.82 -12.59 -3.72
C PHE A 14 -31.98 -12.31 -4.96
N ALA A 15 -32.60 -12.31 -6.16
CA ALA A 15 -31.90 -11.97 -7.41
C ALA A 15 -31.47 -10.49 -7.46
N GLN A 16 -32.25 -9.57 -6.89
CA GLN A 16 -31.89 -8.15 -6.83
C GLN A 16 -30.81 -7.85 -5.80
N CYS A 17 -30.71 -8.61 -4.70
CA CYS A 17 -29.59 -8.50 -3.77
C CYS A 17 -28.26 -9.02 -4.35
N THR A 18 -28.29 -9.93 -5.31
CA THR A 18 -27.06 -10.45 -5.97
C THR A 18 -26.58 -9.59 -7.14
N HIS A 19 -27.42 -8.68 -7.67
CA HIS A 19 -27.12 -7.91 -8.88
C HIS A 19 -26.63 -6.47 -8.65
N ALA A 20 -26.50 -6.01 -7.40
CA ALA A 20 -26.12 -4.62 -7.10
C ALA A 20 -24.67 -4.43 -6.66
N GLN A 21 -23.84 -5.48 -6.60
CA GLN A 21 -22.41 -5.32 -6.43
C GLN A 21 -21.77 -5.43 -7.82
N GLU A 22 -21.82 -4.32 -8.56
CA GLU A 22 -20.98 -4.14 -9.74
C GLU A 22 -19.55 -4.42 -9.27
N HIS A 23 -18.96 -5.53 -9.72
CA HIS A 23 -17.60 -5.90 -9.33
C HIS A 23 -16.66 -4.83 -9.88
N TYR A 24 -16.27 -3.88 -9.03
CA TYR A 24 -15.31 -2.86 -9.40
C TYR A 24 -14.03 -3.53 -9.93
N ASN A 25 -13.59 -3.11 -11.10
CA ASN A 25 -12.40 -3.66 -11.74
C ASN A 25 -11.14 -3.04 -11.13
N PHE A 26 -10.47 -3.77 -10.25
CA PHE A 26 -9.23 -3.32 -9.64
C PHE A 26 -8.02 -3.30 -10.59
N GLU A 27 -8.13 -3.82 -11.81
CA GLU A 27 -6.98 -3.82 -12.74
C GLU A 27 -6.58 -2.42 -13.20
N ASP A 28 -7.49 -1.44 -13.18
CA ASP A 28 -7.21 -0.08 -13.64
C ASP A 28 -6.44 0.74 -12.58
N VAL A 29 -6.69 0.49 -11.29
CA VAL A 29 -6.04 1.19 -10.17
C VAL A 29 -4.63 0.65 -9.86
N LYS A 30 -4.39 -0.66 -10.09
CA LYS A 30 -3.12 -1.30 -9.74
C LYS A 30 -1.90 -0.63 -10.38
N PRO A 31 -1.86 -0.31 -11.70
CA PRO A 31 -0.73 0.37 -12.32
C PRO A 31 -0.45 1.74 -11.70
N ALA A 32 -1.50 2.53 -11.40
CA ALA A 32 -1.36 3.83 -10.77
C ALA A 32 -0.73 3.72 -9.37
N VAL A 33 -1.13 2.72 -8.59
CA VAL A 33 -0.55 2.45 -7.27
C VAL A 33 0.92 2.03 -7.40
N VAL A 34 1.26 1.14 -8.35
CA VAL A 34 2.66 0.76 -8.61
C VAL A 34 3.49 1.99 -8.98
N GLU A 35 2.99 2.82 -9.90
CA GLU A 35 3.71 4.00 -10.36
C GLU A 35 3.90 5.04 -9.25
N PHE A 36 2.92 5.20 -8.36
CA PHE A 36 3.06 6.02 -7.15
C PHE A 36 4.22 5.53 -6.27
N PHE A 37 4.26 4.24 -5.95
CA PHE A 37 5.32 3.67 -5.10
C PHE A 37 6.70 3.71 -5.77
N LYS A 38 6.74 3.57 -7.11
CA LYS A 38 7.97 3.71 -7.89
C LYS A 38 8.54 5.13 -7.83
N HIS A 39 7.70 6.16 -7.92
CA HIS A 39 8.13 7.56 -7.81
C HIS A 39 8.54 7.95 -6.38
N GLY A 40 7.91 7.35 -5.38
CA GLY A 40 8.23 7.59 -3.97
C GLY A 40 9.49 6.85 -3.47
N ALA A 41 9.93 5.80 -4.17
CA ALA A 41 11.08 5.00 -3.78
C ALA A 41 12.40 5.77 -3.98
N GLY A 42 13.36 5.58 -3.06
CA GLY A 42 14.71 6.11 -3.21
C GLY A 42 15.41 5.59 -4.48
N ASN A 43 16.36 6.37 -5.03
CA ASN A 43 17.13 5.96 -6.21
C ASN A 43 17.84 4.61 -5.95
N PRO A 44 17.59 3.55 -6.76
CA PRO A 44 18.24 2.25 -6.61
C PRO A 44 19.77 2.30 -6.60
N ASP A 45 20.39 3.24 -7.31
CA ASP A 45 21.86 3.41 -7.35
C ASP A 45 22.44 3.65 -5.94
N GLY A 46 21.66 4.28 -5.05
CA GLY A 46 22.08 4.54 -3.68
C GLY A 46 22.31 3.27 -2.88
N CYS A 47 21.55 2.21 -3.15
CA CYS A 47 21.74 0.93 -2.46
C CYS A 47 22.95 0.16 -2.97
N ASP A 48 23.17 0.18 -4.28
CA ASP A 48 24.33 -0.48 -4.90
C ASP A 48 25.64 0.17 -4.42
N MET A 49 25.68 1.51 -4.34
CA MET A 49 26.80 2.24 -3.74
C MET A 49 27.09 1.79 -2.30
N LEU A 50 26.07 1.71 -1.45
CA LEU A 50 26.23 1.28 -0.04
C LEU A 50 26.70 -0.18 0.05
N ARG A 51 26.21 -1.05 -0.85
CA ARG A 51 26.63 -2.45 -0.95
C ARG A 51 28.11 -2.56 -1.34
N GLU A 52 28.57 -1.78 -2.32
CA GLU A 52 29.98 -1.76 -2.73
C GLU A 52 30.90 -1.25 -1.61
N GLN A 53 30.50 -0.22 -0.88
CA GLN A 53 31.26 0.31 0.26
C GLN A 53 31.42 -0.75 1.37
N LEU A 54 30.34 -1.48 1.69
CA LEU A 54 30.40 -2.58 2.66
C LEU A 54 31.21 -3.77 2.19
N ALA A 55 31.23 -4.07 0.89
CA ALA A 55 32.10 -5.12 0.35
C ALA A 55 33.59 -4.79 0.58
N LYS A 56 33.97 -3.50 0.49
CA LYS A 56 35.34 -3.03 0.74
C LYS A 56 35.69 -2.99 2.23
N ASN A 57 34.73 -2.67 3.10
CA ASN A 57 34.91 -2.69 4.55
C ASN A 57 33.71 -3.34 5.26
N PRO A 58 33.70 -4.69 5.41
CA PRO A 58 32.57 -5.40 5.99
C PRO A 58 32.29 -5.05 7.45
N LYS A 59 33.27 -4.48 8.16
CA LYS A 59 33.16 -4.10 9.57
C LYS A 59 32.61 -2.69 9.78
N ASP A 60 32.35 -1.94 8.71
CA ASP A 60 31.75 -0.60 8.80
C ASP A 60 30.29 -0.69 9.26
N GLU A 61 30.06 -0.49 10.55
CA GLU A 61 28.72 -0.53 11.14
C GLU A 61 27.84 0.61 10.67
N GLN A 62 28.41 1.78 10.39
CA GLN A 62 27.63 2.96 10.01
C GLN A 62 27.07 2.78 8.61
N THR A 63 27.90 2.35 7.66
CA THR A 63 27.44 2.04 6.30
C THR A 63 26.44 0.89 6.32
N ARG A 64 26.59 -0.11 7.22
CA ARG A 64 25.63 -1.20 7.38
C ARG A 64 24.26 -0.72 7.86
N LYS A 65 24.24 0.22 8.83
CA LYS A 65 23.01 0.86 9.31
C LYS A 65 22.36 1.67 8.21
N MET A 66 23.12 2.48 7.47
CA MET A 66 22.60 3.26 6.35
C MET A 66 22.02 2.37 5.24
N MET A 67 22.73 1.30 4.85
CA MET A 67 22.24 0.33 3.87
C MET A 67 20.93 -0.29 4.34
N THR A 68 20.85 -0.73 5.59
CA THR A 68 19.61 -1.31 6.13
C THR A 68 18.49 -0.27 6.18
N GLY A 69 18.79 0.97 6.58
CA GLY A 69 17.84 2.06 6.60
C GLY A 69 17.27 2.33 5.21
N PHE A 70 18.15 2.68 4.27
CA PHE A 70 17.78 3.11 2.92
C PHE A 70 17.23 1.96 2.06
N CYS A 71 18.01 0.89 1.87
CA CYS A 71 17.66 -0.19 0.94
C CYS A 71 16.49 -1.07 1.39
N ASP A 72 16.09 -0.99 2.66
CA ASP A 72 15.08 -1.86 3.26
C ASP A 72 13.81 -1.11 3.68
N SER A 73 13.64 0.14 3.24
CA SER A 73 12.47 0.97 3.58
C SER A 73 11.40 1.04 2.50
N ASP A 74 11.76 0.82 1.25
CA ASP A 74 10.86 1.01 0.12
C ASP A 74 10.59 -0.30 -0.64
N LEU A 75 9.46 -0.32 -1.33
CA LEU A 75 9.08 -1.41 -2.22
C LEU A 75 9.92 -1.33 -3.50
N ASP A 76 10.59 -2.42 -3.85
CA ASP A 76 11.31 -2.56 -5.12
C ASP A 76 10.31 -2.94 -6.23
N THR A 77 9.79 -1.92 -6.92
CA THR A 77 8.81 -2.09 -7.99
C THR A 77 9.40 -2.66 -9.28
N THR A 78 10.72 -2.87 -9.35
CA THR A 78 11.33 -3.62 -10.46
C THR A 78 11.09 -5.13 -10.33
N LYS A 79 10.74 -5.59 -9.13
CA LYS A 79 10.36 -6.97 -8.83
C LYS A 79 8.83 -7.11 -8.84
N PRO A 80 8.31 -8.34 -9.02
CA PRO A 80 6.88 -8.59 -8.94
C PRO A 80 6.28 -8.14 -7.61
N VAL A 81 5.12 -7.50 -7.70
CA VAL A 81 4.30 -7.08 -6.56
C VAL A 81 2.96 -7.80 -6.58
N THR A 82 2.33 -7.93 -5.42
CA THR A 82 1.00 -8.52 -5.28
C THR A 82 0.06 -7.55 -4.59
N PHE A 83 -1.22 -7.66 -4.93
CA PHE A 83 -2.28 -6.88 -4.31
C PHE A 83 -3.23 -7.81 -3.56
N THR A 84 -3.59 -7.42 -2.34
CA THR A 84 -4.45 -8.18 -1.43
C THR A 84 -5.37 -7.25 -0.65
N GLU A 85 -6.45 -7.78 -0.09
CA GLU A 85 -7.39 -7.02 0.75
C GLU A 85 -7.89 -5.73 0.08
N MET A 86 -8.23 -5.83 -1.21
CA MET A 86 -8.72 -4.70 -1.99
C MET A 86 -10.23 -4.55 -1.86
N PHE A 87 -10.67 -3.36 -1.47
CA PHE A 87 -12.08 -3.02 -1.26
C PHE A 87 -12.36 -1.64 -1.82
N VAL A 88 -13.60 -1.44 -2.28
CA VAL A 88 -14.12 -0.11 -2.62
C VAL A 88 -15.03 0.35 -1.49
N HIS A 89 -14.82 1.59 -1.06
CA HIS A 89 -15.65 2.25 -0.08
C HIS A 89 -16.12 3.59 -0.63
N ASP A 90 -17.40 3.89 -0.50
CA ASP A 90 -17.94 5.22 -0.79
C ASP A 90 -17.90 6.07 0.47
N SER A 91 -17.24 7.22 0.40
CA SER A 91 -17.19 8.20 1.49
C SER A 91 -17.45 9.60 0.93
N GLU A 92 -18.36 10.34 1.56
CA GLU A 92 -18.75 11.69 1.13
C GLU A 92 -19.19 11.79 -0.34
N GLY A 93 -19.76 10.70 -0.90
CA GLY A 93 -20.21 10.65 -2.30
C GLY A 93 -19.10 10.38 -3.32
N HIS A 94 -17.91 10.02 -2.87
CA HIS A 94 -16.77 9.68 -3.72
C HIS A 94 -16.27 8.25 -3.44
N PRO A 95 -15.94 7.46 -4.48
CA PRO A 95 -15.38 6.14 -4.31
C PRO A 95 -13.89 6.20 -3.96
N PHE A 96 -13.48 5.34 -3.03
CA PHE A 96 -12.09 5.11 -2.64
C PHE A 96 -11.76 3.63 -2.74
N VAL A 97 -10.61 3.31 -3.33
CA VAL A 97 -10.03 1.97 -3.30
C VAL A 97 -9.03 1.90 -2.15
N CYS A 98 -9.25 0.97 -1.23
CA CYS A 98 -8.35 0.68 -0.13
C CYS A 98 -7.76 -0.70 -0.35
N GLY A 99 -6.45 -0.86 -0.15
CA GLY A 99 -5.80 -2.14 -0.41
C GLY A 99 -4.43 -2.27 0.21
N ILE A 100 -3.85 -3.45 0.03
CA ILE A 100 -2.46 -3.75 0.40
C ILE A 100 -1.69 -4.11 -0.85
N ILE A 101 -0.59 -3.39 -1.10
CA ILE A 101 0.45 -3.80 -2.05
C ILE A 101 1.60 -4.45 -1.27
N SER A 102 2.09 -5.58 -1.76
CA SER A 102 3.17 -6.33 -1.14
C SER A 102 4.24 -6.72 -2.16
N GLY A 103 5.46 -6.88 -1.70
CA GLY A 103 6.57 -7.34 -2.52
C GLY A 103 7.85 -7.44 -1.69
N GLN A 104 8.96 -7.01 -2.28
CA GLN A 104 10.27 -7.08 -1.64
C GLN A 104 10.97 -5.71 -1.65
N THR A 105 11.94 -5.55 -0.77
CA THR A 105 12.88 -4.42 -0.79
C THR A 105 14.07 -4.73 -1.70
N GLN A 106 14.96 -3.75 -1.89
CA GLN A 106 16.19 -3.95 -2.66
C GLN A 106 17.14 -4.98 -1.99
N LEU A 107 16.98 -5.22 -0.68
CA LEU A 107 17.68 -6.29 0.04
C LEU A 107 16.97 -7.66 -0.03
N GLY A 108 15.89 -7.78 -0.81
CA GLY A 108 15.15 -9.04 -0.99
C GLY A 108 14.27 -9.44 0.20
N ARG A 109 14.05 -8.53 1.16
CA ARG A 109 13.19 -8.79 2.32
C ARG A 109 11.75 -8.41 2.01
N LYS A 110 10.78 -9.13 2.56
CA LYS A 110 9.35 -8.81 2.37
C LYS A 110 9.02 -7.43 2.92
N ILE A 111 8.16 -6.72 2.21
CA ILE A 111 7.58 -5.44 2.64
C ILE A 111 6.18 -5.31 2.03
N GLY A 112 5.32 -4.53 2.68
CA GLY A 112 4.02 -4.18 2.13
C GLY A 112 3.62 -2.79 2.60
N ALA A 113 2.66 -2.21 1.90
CA ALA A 113 2.05 -0.94 2.23
C ALA A 113 0.54 -1.04 2.08
N ARG A 114 -0.18 -0.50 3.06
CA ARG A 114 -1.58 -0.14 2.84
C ARG A 114 -1.62 1.12 1.99
N PHE A 115 -2.58 1.21 1.09
CA PHE A 115 -2.82 2.41 0.29
C PHE A 115 -4.31 2.74 0.25
N ILE A 116 -4.58 4.00 -0.05
CA ILE A 116 -5.89 4.59 -0.26
C ILE A 116 -5.81 5.37 -1.57
N ALA A 117 -6.57 4.96 -2.58
CA ALA A 117 -6.66 5.64 -3.87
C ALA A 117 -8.06 6.24 -4.05
N ALA A 118 -8.14 7.49 -4.49
CA ALA A 118 -9.38 8.15 -4.84
C ALA A 118 -9.74 7.91 -6.30
N GLU A 119 -11.00 7.56 -6.54
CA GLU A 119 -11.57 7.24 -7.84
C GLU A 119 -12.35 8.43 -8.42
N PRO A 120 -12.48 8.53 -9.76
CA PRO A 120 -12.01 7.60 -10.80
C PRO A 120 -10.57 7.89 -11.29
N TYR A 121 -9.83 8.79 -10.63
CA TYR A 121 -8.51 9.22 -11.10
C TYR A 121 -7.35 8.32 -10.65
N HIS A 122 -7.65 7.27 -9.87
CA HIS A 122 -6.67 6.36 -9.29
C HIS A 122 -5.56 7.08 -8.48
N LEU A 123 -5.91 8.20 -7.84
CA LEU A 123 -4.95 9.04 -7.13
C LEU A 123 -4.68 8.49 -5.74
N VAL A 124 -3.44 8.05 -5.46
CA VAL A 124 -3.05 7.60 -4.11
C VAL A 124 -2.98 8.80 -3.16
N LEU A 125 -3.91 8.86 -2.21
CA LEU A 125 -4.01 9.93 -1.22
C LEU A 125 -3.29 9.61 0.09
N GLY A 126 -3.16 8.33 0.41
CA GLY A 126 -2.55 7.90 1.65
C GLY A 126 -1.93 6.53 1.51
N PHE A 127 -0.78 6.34 2.16
CA PHE A 127 -0.14 5.04 2.28
C PHE A 127 0.53 4.86 3.63
N LYS A 128 0.72 3.60 4.03
CA LYS A 128 1.46 3.24 5.24
C LYS A 128 2.21 1.94 5.03
N TYR A 129 3.53 2.03 5.01
CA TYR A 129 4.41 0.86 5.01
C TYR A 129 4.30 0.07 6.31
N SER A 130 4.43 -1.26 6.22
CA SER A 130 4.46 -2.18 7.36
C SER A 130 5.69 -1.98 8.25
N ARG A 131 6.77 -1.42 7.70
CA ARG A 131 8.02 -1.11 8.37
C ARG A 131 8.75 0.01 7.64
N ARG A 132 9.53 0.81 8.36
CA ARG A 132 10.34 1.90 7.78
C ARG A 132 11.70 2.04 8.48
N PRO A 133 12.66 1.12 8.22
CA PRO A 133 13.97 1.13 8.87
C PRO A 133 14.73 2.47 8.79
N ILE A 134 14.57 3.26 7.71
CA ILE A 134 15.25 4.55 7.52
C ILE A 134 14.92 5.54 8.63
N ALA A 135 13.72 5.49 9.18
CA ALA A 135 13.30 6.39 10.27
C ALA A 135 14.12 6.16 11.56
N TYR A 136 14.71 4.98 11.72
CA TYR A 136 15.43 4.59 12.94
C TYR A 136 16.93 4.35 12.73
N ALA A 137 17.39 4.22 11.48
CA ALA A 137 18.75 3.81 11.16
C ALA A 137 19.82 4.82 11.62
N THR A 138 19.50 6.12 11.56
CA THR A 138 20.43 7.21 11.93
C THR A 138 20.33 7.63 13.39
N GLY A 139 19.32 7.16 14.13
CA GLY A 139 19.02 7.64 15.48
C GLY A 139 18.50 9.08 15.55
N ASP A 140 18.12 9.66 14.42
CA ASP A 140 17.56 11.02 14.34
C ASP A 140 16.11 11.03 14.85
N GLY A 141 15.88 11.69 15.99
CA GLY A 141 14.56 11.81 16.60
C GLY A 141 13.54 12.50 15.69
N PHE A 142 13.97 13.44 14.83
CA PHE A 142 13.08 14.11 13.90
C PHE A 142 12.47 13.14 12.89
N LEU A 143 13.29 12.24 12.31
CA LEU A 143 12.81 11.24 11.35
C LEU A 143 11.82 10.25 11.99
N VAL A 144 12.04 9.91 13.26
CA VAL A 144 11.12 9.05 14.03
C VAL A 144 9.76 9.75 14.21
N ASP A 145 9.77 11.01 14.63
CA ASP A 145 8.55 11.77 14.87
C ASP A 145 7.81 12.10 13.57
N GLU A 146 8.53 12.38 12.49
CA GLU A 146 7.96 12.54 11.15
C GLU A 146 7.24 11.25 10.72
N TYR A 147 7.88 10.08 10.87
CA TYR A 147 7.25 8.81 10.52
C TYR A 147 5.99 8.54 11.37
N ARG A 148 6.04 8.83 12.68
CA ARG A 148 4.86 8.71 13.56
C ARG A 148 3.72 9.62 13.12
N SER A 149 4.03 10.86 12.74
CA SER A 149 3.05 11.81 12.22
C SER A 149 2.38 11.29 10.94
N GLN A 150 3.17 10.78 10.00
CA GLN A 150 2.64 10.18 8.76
C GLN A 150 1.74 8.96 9.04
N VAL A 151 2.14 8.09 9.97
CA VAL A 151 1.32 6.93 10.39
C VAL A 151 0.00 7.39 11.03
N LYS A 152 0.03 8.44 11.86
CA LYS A 152 -1.17 9.00 12.48
C LYS A 152 -2.12 9.54 11.41
N ALA A 153 -1.63 10.41 10.53
CA ALA A 153 -2.43 10.99 9.44
C ALA A 153 -3.04 9.92 8.53
N PHE A 154 -2.27 8.87 8.18
CA PHE A 154 -2.79 7.74 7.43
C PHE A 154 -3.92 7.03 8.16
N ASN A 155 -3.76 6.72 9.45
CA ASN A 155 -4.77 5.98 10.21
C ASN A 155 -6.08 6.80 10.34
N GLU A 156 -5.98 8.11 10.52
CA GLU A 156 -7.13 9.01 10.56
C GLU A 156 -7.89 9.01 9.22
N LEU A 157 -7.16 9.11 8.10
CA LEU A 157 -7.76 9.02 6.77
C LEU A 157 -8.39 7.65 6.52
N TYR A 158 -7.66 6.57 6.83
CA TYR A 158 -8.13 5.19 6.65
C TYR A 158 -9.42 4.92 7.43
N ALA A 159 -9.52 5.41 8.67
CA ALA A 159 -10.73 5.28 9.48
C ALA A 159 -11.93 6.03 8.88
N LYS A 160 -11.69 7.11 8.12
CA LYS A 160 -12.73 7.90 7.47
C LYS A 160 -13.23 7.29 6.15
N VAL A 161 -12.33 6.67 5.37
CA VAL A 161 -12.62 6.30 3.98
C VAL A 161 -12.47 4.81 3.67
N CYS A 162 -11.99 3.99 4.60
CA CYS A 162 -11.72 2.56 4.38
C CYS A 162 -12.24 1.64 5.50
N SER A 163 -12.98 2.18 6.47
CA SER A 163 -13.50 1.44 7.64
C SER A 163 -15.01 1.44 7.67
#